data_AF-A0A9N9RQ85-F1
#
_entry.id   AF-A0A9N9RQ85-F1
#
_cell.length_a   1.000
_cell.length_b   1.000
_cell.length_c   1.000
_cell.angle_alpha   90.00
_cell.angle_beta   90.00
_cell.angle_gamma   90.00
#
_symmetry.space_group_name_H-M   'P 1'
#
loop_
_entity.id
_entity.type
_entity.pdbx_description
1 polymer ?
#
loop_
_entity_poly.entity_id
_entity_poly.type
_entity_poly.pdbx_seq_one_letter_code
_entity_poly.pdbx_strand_id
1 'polypeptide(L)'
;MCLEMSQAPDKTSNDVSQIRNSQELRTNLLNISNILNTGLSAETLDICIQLCEAGVHPQALANVIQQIRREVAQIQQSSQNGTNNTNE
;
A
#
# COMPACT_ATOMS: atom_id res chain seq x y z
N MET A 1 14.08 -40.12 -19.44
CA MET A 1 13.18 -39.38 -20.35
C MET A 1 12.30 -38.51 -19.45
N CYS A 2 12.27 -37.20 -19.72
CA CYS A 2 11.74 -36.06 -18.96
C CYS A 2 10.50 -36.34 -18.07
N LEU A 3 10.44 -35.88 -16.80
CA LEU A 3 9.95 -34.55 -16.35
C LEU A 3 8.61 -34.19 -17.04
N GLU A 4 7.48 -33.91 -16.41
CA GLU A 4 7.19 -33.30 -15.11
C GLU A 4 5.76 -33.63 -14.66
N MET A 5 5.52 -33.44 -13.36
CA MET A 5 4.22 -33.55 -12.70
C MET A 5 3.24 -32.54 -13.29
N SER A 6 2.07 -33.01 -13.74
CA SER A 6 0.96 -32.15 -14.14
C SER A 6 0.37 -31.48 -12.90
N GLN A 7 0.95 -30.34 -12.50
CA GLN A 7 0.31 -29.40 -11.59
C GLN A 7 -0.55 -28.45 -12.43
N ALA A 8 -1.85 -28.46 -12.13
CA ALA A 8 -2.82 -27.55 -12.72
C ALA A 8 -2.41 -26.09 -12.42
N PRO A 9 -2.60 -25.15 -13.38
CA PRO A 9 -2.33 -23.75 -13.13
C PRO A 9 -3.40 -23.21 -12.17
N ASP A 10 -3.01 -22.95 -10.93
CA ASP A 10 -3.79 -22.17 -9.98
C ASP A 10 -3.97 -20.75 -10.53
N LYS A 11 -5.18 -20.46 -11.03
CA LYS A 11 -5.47 -19.25 -11.83
C LYS A 11 -5.52 -17.97 -11.01
N THR A 12 -5.44 -18.06 -9.68
CA THR A 12 -5.55 -16.88 -8.80
C THR A 12 -4.23 -16.10 -8.69
N SER A 13 -3.08 -16.72 -9.01
CA SER A 13 -1.77 -16.07 -8.83
C SER A 13 -1.36 -15.11 -9.96
N ASN A 14 -2.07 -15.11 -11.10
CA ASN A 14 -1.60 -14.42 -12.32
C ASN A 14 -2.19 -13.01 -12.51
N ASP A 15 -3.32 -12.70 -11.87
CA ASP A 15 -4.05 -11.44 -12.06
C ASP A 15 -3.37 -10.24 -11.39
N VAL A 16 -2.79 -10.41 -10.20
CA VAL A 16 -2.11 -9.31 -9.48
C VAL A 16 -0.80 -8.95 -10.17
N SER A 17 -0.03 -9.93 -10.66
CA SER A 17 1.20 -9.71 -11.43
C SER A 17 1.00 -8.93 -12.73
N GLN A 18 -0.21 -8.97 -13.31
CA GLN A 18 -0.56 -8.14 -14.47
C GLN A 18 -0.68 -6.65 -14.11
N ILE A 19 -0.99 -6.32 -12.85
CA ILE A 19 -1.17 -4.94 -12.39
C ILE A 19 0.14 -4.14 -12.51
N ARG A 20 1.29 -4.75 -12.16
CA ARG A 20 2.59 -4.07 -12.29
C ARG A 20 3.02 -3.85 -13.73
N ASN A 21 2.64 -4.77 -14.61
CA ASN A 21 3.01 -4.71 -16.02
C ASN A 21 2.10 -3.77 -16.82
N SER A 22 0.90 -3.46 -16.30
CA SER A 22 -0.07 -2.58 -16.96
C SER A 22 -0.10 -1.19 -16.35
N GLN A 23 0.46 -0.22 -17.09
CA GLN A 23 0.41 1.20 -16.73
C GLN A 23 -1.02 1.74 -16.65
N GLU A 24 -1.92 1.21 -17.49
CA GLU A 24 -3.34 1.60 -17.48
C GLU A 24 -4.02 1.17 -16.18
N LEU A 25 -3.81 -0.08 -15.75
CA LEU A 25 -4.38 -0.58 -14.49
C LEU A 25 -3.85 0.21 -13.30
N ARG A 26 -2.55 0.49 -13.26
CA ARG A 26 -1.95 1.31 -12.20
C ARG A 26 -2.53 2.72 -12.14
N THR A 27 -2.76 3.33 -13.31
CA THR A 27 -3.39 4.65 -13.41
C THR A 27 -4.84 4.61 -12.89
N ASN A 28 -5.59 3.57 -13.25
CA ASN A 28 -6.95 3.38 -12.76
C ASN A 28 -7.00 3.18 -11.24
N LEU A 29 -6.08 2.38 -10.68
CA LEU A 29 -5.98 2.20 -9.23
C LEU A 29 -5.63 3.50 -8.49
N LEU A 30 -4.73 4.31 -9.07
CA LEU A 30 -4.42 5.63 -8.51
C LEU A 30 -5.64 6.57 -8.56
N ASN A 31 -6.39 6.56 -9.65
CA ASN A 31 -7.62 7.34 -9.78
C ASN A 31 -8.68 6.90 -8.74
N ILE A 32 -8.86 5.60 -8.54
CA ILE A 32 -9.75 5.05 -7.50
C ILE A 32 -9.29 5.51 -6.11
N SER A 33 -7.98 5.42 -5.83
CA SER A 33 -7.38 5.89 -4.57
C SER A 33 -7.68 7.36 -4.30
N ASN A 34 -7.61 8.20 -5.33
CA ASN A 34 -7.91 9.63 -5.25
C ASN A 34 -9.40 9.89 -5.01
N ILE A 35 -10.29 9.17 -5.71
CA ILE A 35 -11.74 9.28 -5.52
C ILE A 35 -12.14 8.91 -4.09
N LEU A 36 -11.53 7.86 -3.54
CA LEU A 36 -11.75 7.41 -2.16
C LEU A 36 -10.97 8.22 -1.13
N ASN A 37 -10.18 9.20 -1.59
CA ASN A 37 -9.36 10.08 -0.77
C ASN A 37 -8.49 9.33 0.26
N THR A 38 -7.89 8.19 -0.14
CA THR A 38 -7.05 7.38 0.76
C THR A 38 -5.74 8.09 1.13
N GLY A 39 -5.36 9.10 0.34
CA GLY A 39 -4.11 9.85 0.49
C GLY A 39 -2.86 9.02 0.18
N LEU A 40 -2.97 7.95 -0.61
CA LEU A 40 -1.81 7.20 -1.09
C LEU A 40 -1.20 7.88 -2.32
N SER A 41 0.11 8.11 -2.30
CA SER A 41 0.86 8.57 -3.47
C SER A 41 1.05 7.42 -4.48
N ALA A 42 1.38 7.75 -5.73
CA ALA A 42 1.65 6.76 -6.77
C ALA A 42 2.78 5.77 -6.40
N GLU A 43 3.74 6.22 -5.59
CA GLU A 43 4.82 5.40 -5.04
C GLU A 43 4.32 4.49 -3.90
N THR A 44 3.56 5.05 -2.94
CA THR A 44 3.03 4.28 -1.81
C THR A 44 2.06 3.20 -2.27
N LEU A 45 1.21 3.53 -3.24
CA LEU A 45 0.28 2.58 -3.87
C LEU A 45 1.03 1.40 -4.50
N ASP A 46 2.18 1.67 -5.10
CA ASP A 46 3.01 0.67 -5.75
C ASP A 46 3.64 -0.31 -4.78
N ILE A 47 4.11 0.21 -3.65
CA ILE A 47 4.61 -0.60 -2.54
C ILE A 47 3.49 -1.48 -2.00
N CYS A 48 2.26 -0.93 -1.87
CA CYS A 48 1.12 -1.72 -1.42
C CYS A 48 0.80 -2.86 -2.38
N ILE A 49 0.85 -2.64 -3.69
CA ILE A 49 0.66 -3.69 -4.70
C ILE A 49 1.74 -4.77 -4.56
N GLN A 50 3.01 -4.40 -4.43
CA GLN A 50 4.11 -5.35 -4.25
C GLN A 50 3.98 -6.18 -2.97
N LEU A 51 3.52 -5.58 -1.87
CA LEU A 51 3.28 -6.30 -0.62
C LEU A 51 2.11 -7.28 -0.77
N CYS A 52 1.03 -6.88 -1.44
CA CYS A 52 -0.08 -7.78 -1.76
C CYS A 52 0.36 -8.95 -2.66
N GLU A 53 1.23 -8.71 -3.65
CA GLU A 53 1.84 -9.76 -4.48
C GLU A 53 2.70 -10.74 -3.67
N ALA A 54 3.40 -10.24 -2.65
CA ALA A 54 4.17 -11.06 -1.72
C ALA A 54 3.27 -11.89 -0.76
N GLY A 55 1.94 -11.79 -0.88
CA GLY A 55 0.98 -12.54 -0.06
C GLY A 55 0.57 -11.82 1.22
N VAL A 56 0.91 -10.54 1.39
CA VAL A 56 0.45 -9.75 2.53
C VAL A 56 -1.04 -9.51 2.41
N HIS A 57 -1.79 -9.83 3.48
CA HIS A 57 -3.22 -9.63 3.49
C HIS A 57 -3.59 -8.13 3.45
N PRO A 58 -4.45 -7.67 2.52
CA PRO A 58 -4.71 -6.24 2.29
C PRO A 58 -5.32 -5.55 3.51
N GLN A 59 -6.17 -6.24 4.29
CA GLN A 59 -6.72 -5.67 5.53
C GLN A 59 -5.63 -5.43 6.59
N ALA A 60 -4.65 -6.33 6.70
CA ALA A 60 -3.56 -6.19 7.66
C ALA A 60 -2.65 -5.03 7.24
N LEU A 61 -2.34 -4.94 5.95
CA LEU A 61 -1.58 -3.82 5.38
C LEU A 61 -2.27 -2.47 5.63
N ALA A 62 -3.59 -2.38 5.41
CA ALA A 62 -4.35 -1.17 5.68
C ALA A 62 -4.26 -0.74 7.15
N ASN A 63 -4.39 -1.69 8.09
CA ASN A 63 -4.26 -1.39 9.52
C ASN A 63 -2.86 -0.84 9.86
N VAL A 64 -1.80 -1.45 9.32
CA VAL A 64 -0.42 -1.00 9.53
C VAL A 64 -0.21 0.42 8.98
N ILE A 65 -0.69 0.71 7.77
CA ILE A 65 -0.58 2.06 7.17
C ILE A 65 -1.30 3.09 8.04
N GLN A 66 -2.51 2.77 8.53
CA GLN A 66 -3.26 3.66 9.40
C GLN A 66 -2.54 3.90 10.73
N GLN A 67 -1.95 2.87 11.31
CA GLN A 67 -1.21 2.98 12.57
C GLN A 67 0.02 3.88 12.40
N ILE A 68 0.84 3.63 11.37
CA ILE A 68 2.03 4.45 11.07
C ILE A 68 1.65 5.92 10.90
N ARG A 69 0.61 6.22 10.11
CA ARG A 69 0.14 7.60 9.91
C ARG A 69 -0.29 8.27 11.21
N ARG A 70 -0.96 7.52 12.09
CA ARG A 70 -1.45 8.01 13.37
C ARG A 70 -0.29 8.32 14.33
N GLU A 71 0.69 7.42 14.40
CA GLU A 71 1.90 7.61 15.23
C GLU A 71 2.75 8.79 14.74
N VAL A 72 2.95 8.92 13.43
CA VAL A 72 3.67 10.08 12.84
C VAL A 72 2.97 11.40 13.17
N ALA A 73 1.64 11.46 13.06
CA ALA A 73 0.89 12.66 13.42
C ALA A 73 1.03 13.02 14.91
N GLN A 74 1.02 12.02 15.80
CA GLN A 74 1.23 12.24 17.25
C GLN A 74 2.64 12.80 17.53
N ILE A 75 3.67 12.26 16.88
CA ILE A 75 5.06 12.75 17.02
C ILE A 75 5.15 14.21 16.56
N GLN A 76 4.54 14.55 15.42
CA GLN A 76 4.52 15.93 14.91
C GLN A 76 3.80 16.90 15.85
N GLN A 77 2.66 16.49 16.41
CA GLN A 77 1.90 17.31 17.35
C GLN A 77 2.66 17.55 18.67
N SER A 78 3.34 16.52 19.19
CA SER A 78 4.17 16.65 20.40
C SER A 78 5.34 17.61 20.22
N SER A 79 5.92 17.68 19.02
CA SER A 79 7.01 18.61 18.68
C SER A 79 6.56 20.07 18.57
N GLN A 80 5.28 20.34 18.24
CA GLN A 80 4.77 21.71 18.08
C GLN A 80 4.29 22.35 19.39
N ASN A 81 3.89 21.57 20.39
CA ASN A 81 3.38 22.10 21.66
C ASN A 81 4.48 22.63 22.61
N GLY A 82 5.77 22.44 22.30
CA GLY A 82 6.89 22.85 23.15
C GLY A 82 7.37 24.30 22.99
N THR A 83 6.83 25.09 22.04
CA THR A 83 7.37 26.42 21.68
C THR A 83 6.48 27.62 22.00
N ASN A 84 5.26 27.44 22.53
CA ASN A 84 4.37 28.54 22.91
C ASN A 84 4.28 28.69 24.44
N ASN A 85 5.37 29.13 25.07
CA ASN A 85 5.31 29.94 26.30
C ASN A 85 6.71 30.40 26.70
N THR A 86 7.15 31.53 26.15
CA THR A 86 8.12 32.39 26.82
C THR A 86 7.74 33.82 26.46
N ASN A 87 7.74 34.69 27.47
CA ASN A 87 7.56 36.15 27.44
C ASN A 87 6.18 36.64 27.94
N GLU A 88 5.94 36.45 29.24
CA GLU A 88 5.65 37.61 30.12
C GLU A 88 6.99 38.16 30.64
#